data_AF-A0AB34HDG0-F1
#
_entry.id   AF-A0AB34HDG0-F1
#
_cell.length_a   1.000
_cell.length_b   1.000
_cell.length_c   1.000
_cell.angle_alpha   90.00
_cell.angle_beta   90.00
_cell.angle_gamma   90.00
#
_symmetry.space_group_name_H-M   'P 1'
#
loop_
_entity.id
_entity.type
_entity.pdbx_description
1 polymer ?
#
loop_
_entity_poly.entity_id
_entity_poly.type
_entity_poly.pdbx_seq_one_letter_code
_entity_poly.pdbx_strand_id
1 'polypeptide(L)'
;MQGVQVQSQIEELRSHMPRKVLPIGYRAANCLTEKLPRLTTPPEAKKFFNFRYPPAGAERVFYGRANDPQIAPSLTHGIRSEISTAVTSFLFFPVHYSLTKAKVLINPQPITTFQQKMKDKKESVYFSNQRAPLGKSHDQTPGLPKGLDILNMTFGTAVIRELSAREVVNPPKSYQEVFEEGQAGHDLYIVSHNDYYAGEAKHRKYNPSSFHRFNLFGIPTPHFNDGRNMAKTLHWLHELQMKRGAKVVSKRVDDFKEKFQHKLGRILDP
;
A
#
# COMPACT_ATOMS: atom_id res chain seq x y z
N MET A 1 55.13 114.34 -63.58
CA MET A 1 56.33 114.92 -64.20
C MET A 1 57.46 113.92 -64.00
N GLN A 2 57.82 113.21 -65.07
CA GLN A 2 59.04 113.47 -65.85
C GLN A 2 60.32 113.09 -65.08
N GLY A 3 60.94 112.03 -65.58
CA GLY A 3 62.22 111.47 -65.15
C GLY A 3 62.40 110.14 -65.89
N VAL A 4 62.21 110.13 -67.21
CA VAL A 4 63.32 110.31 -68.17
C VAL A 4 64.37 109.22 -67.87
N GLN A 5 64.38 108.11 -68.60
CA GLN A 5 65.00 108.05 -69.92
C GLN A 5 66.50 108.44 -69.89
N VAL A 6 67.17 108.20 -68.75
CA VAL A 6 68.61 108.46 -68.57
C VAL A 6 69.45 107.18 -68.45
N GLN A 7 68.87 106.01 -68.14
CA GLN A 7 69.69 104.79 -68.05
C GLN A 7 69.99 104.14 -69.40
N SER A 8 69.25 104.47 -70.47
CA SER A 8 69.48 103.92 -71.81
C SER A 8 70.61 104.62 -72.60
N GLN A 9 71.40 105.50 -71.98
CA GLN A 9 72.51 106.20 -72.67
C GLN A 9 73.85 106.17 -71.94
N ILE A 10 73.97 105.49 -70.79
CA ILE A 10 75.24 105.44 -70.04
C ILE A 10 76.02 104.13 -70.24
N GLU A 11 75.44 103.10 -70.86
CA GLU A 11 76.18 101.85 -71.16
C GLU A 11 76.79 101.76 -72.56
N GLU A 12 76.44 102.66 -73.49
CA GLU A 12 77.00 102.65 -74.85
C GLU A 12 78.35 103.40 -74.98
N LEU A 13 78.81 104.05 -73.89
CA LEU A 13 80.05 104.82 -73.84
C LEU A 13 81.02 104.33 -72.75
N ARG A 14 81.16 103.01 -72.59
CA ARG A 14 82.29 102.42 -71.85
C ARG A 14 82.96 101.26 -72.58
N SER A 15 84.01 101.66 -73.29
CA SER A 15 85.33 101.03 -73.21
C SER A 15 85.62 99.86 -74.15
N HIS A 16 85.79 100.19 -75.42
CA HIS A 16 86.96 99.76 -76.20
C HIS A 16 88.26 100.26 -75.53
N MET A 17 88.63 99.64 -74.41
CA MET A 17 89.96 99.75 -73.78
C MET A 17 90.38 98.33 -73.40
N PRO A 18 91.61 97.87 -73.70
CA PRO A 18 92.05 96.53 -73.34
C PRO A 18 92.19 96.45 -71.81
N ARG A 19 91.13 95.97 -71.14
CA ARG A 19 91.04 95.81 -69.68
C ARG A 19 90.73 94.34 -69.37
N LYS A 20 91.45 93.76 -68.41
CA LYS A 20 91.35 92.34 -68.02
C LYS A 20 89.92 92.01 -67.58
N VAL A 21 89.25 91.11 -68.30
CA VAL A 21 87.86 90.71 -68.06
C VAL A 21 87.76 89.99 -66.71
N LEU A 22 86.88 90.47 -65.81
CA LEU A 22 86.56 89.78 -64.57
C LEU A 22 85.69 88.56 -64.90
N PRO A 23 85.98 87.36 -64.37
CA PRO A 23 85.17 86.18 -64.63
C PRO A 23 83.75 86.38 -64.07
N ILE A 24 82.77 86.42 -64.98
CA ILE A 24 81.35 86.37 -64.67
C ILE A 24 81.04 84.94 -64.21
N GLY A 25 80.71 84.75 -62.92
CA GLY A 25 80.23 83.42 -62.49
C GLY A 25 80.18 83.08 -61.01
N TYR A 26 80.92 83.75 -60.12
CA TYR A 26 81.06 83.26 -58.73
C TYR A 26 80.85 84.36 -57.68
N ARG A 27 79.58 84.74 -57.44
CA ARG A 27 79.19 85.59 -56.30
C ARG A 27 78.68 84.72 -55.16
N ALA A 28 78.92 85.11 -53.91
CA ALA A 28 78.42 84.38 -52.72
C ALA A 28 76.89 84.15 -52.75
N ALA A 29 76.12 85.08 -53.33
CA ALA A 29 74.68 84.93 -53.53
C ALA A 29 74.32 83.69 -54.37
N ASN A 30 75.14 83.33 -55.37
CA ASN A 30 74.92 82.14 -56.20
C ASN A 30 75.17 80.82 -55.45
N CYS A 31 75.83 80.86 -54.28
CA CYS A 31 76.02 79.69 -53.41
C CYS A 31 74.83 79.49 -52.46
N LEU A 32 74.05 80.55 -52.20
CA LEU A 32 72.88 80.51 -51.30
C LEU A 32 71.56 80.33 -52.06
N THR A 33 71.56 80.54 -53.38
CA THR A 33 70.41 80.25 -54.24
C THR A 33 70.52 78.84 -54.79
N GLU A 34 69.49 78.05 -54.50
CA GLU A 34 69.41 76.69 -55.01
C GLU A 34 69.18 76.70 -56.54
N LYS A 35 69.94 75.88 -57.27
CA LYS A 35 69.76 75.75 -58.73
C LYS A 35 68.42 75.07 -59.01
N LEU A 36 67.51 75.82 -59.62
CA LEU A 36 66.21 75.32 -60.10
C LEU A 36 66.26 75.10 -61.62
N PRO A 37 65.57 74.08 -62.17
CA PRO A 37 64.73 73.10 -61.46
C PRO A 37 65.55 71.95 -60.84
N ARG A 38 65.11 71.44 -59.69
CA ARG A 38 65.66 70.21 -59.09
C ARG A 38 65.36 69.03 -60.00
N LEU A 39 66.34 68.15 -60.19
CA LEU A 39 66.11 66.86 -60.83
C LEU A 39 65.10 66.05 -60.00
N THR A 40 63.95 65.72 -60.57
CA THR A 40 62.93 64.91 -59.92
C THR A 40 63.21 63.43 -60.11
N THR A 41 63.05 62.64 -59.05
CA THR A 41 63.25 61.19 -59.11
C THR A 41 62.18 60.56 -60.01
N PRO A 42 62.56 59.71 -60.98
CA PRO A 42 61.60 59.06 -61.86
C PRO A 42 60.62 58.16 -61.08
N PRO A 43 59.35 58.06 -61.52
CA PRO A 43 58.28 57.39 -60.76
C PRO A 43 58.57 55.91 -60.48
N GLU A 44 59.24 55.21 -61.40
CA GLU A 44 59.63 53.81 -61.24
C GLU A 44 60.65 53.60 -60.11
N ALA A 45 61.59 54.54 -59.93
CA ALA A 45 62.60 54.49 -58.88
C ALA A 45 62.09 55.06 -57.54
N LYS A 46 61.03 55.88 -57.59
CA LYS A 46 60.46 56.57 -56.43
C LYS A 46 60.00 55.60 -55.34
N LYS A 47 59.52 54.41 -55.69
CA LYS A 47 59.13 53.37 -54.71
C LYS A 47 60.27 52.89 -53.82
N PHE A 48 61.49 52.75 -54.36
CA PHE A 48 62.67 52.35 -53.58
C PHE A 48 63.15 53.49 -52.67
N PHE A 49 63.07 54.72 -53.17
CA PHE A 49 63.38 55.91 -52.39
C PHE A 49 62.40 56.10 -51.23
N ASN A 50 61.09 56.05 -51.49
CA ASN A 50 60.04 56.22 -50.50
C ASN A 50 60.05 55.13 -49.41
N PHE A 51 60.48 53.91 -49.75
CA PHE A 51 60.67 52.86 -48.73
C PHE A 51 61.73 53.23 -47.70
N ARG A 52 62.84 53.87 -48.13
CA ARG A 52 63.94 54.26 -47.25
C ARG A 52 63.67 55.60 -46.57
N TYR A 53 63.12 56.55 -47.32
CA TYR A 53 62.84 57.93 -46.93
C TYR A 53 61.40 58.30 -47.32
N PRO A 54 60.39 57.89 -46.54
CA PRO A 54 59.01 58.26 -46.82
C PRO A 54 58.82 59.77 -46.63
N PRO A 55 57.90 60.39 -47.38
CA PRO A 55 57.53 61.77 -47.14
C PRO A 55 56.85 61.90 -45.77
N ALA A 56 56.91 63.10 -45.19
CA ALA A 56 56.33 63.37 -43.87
C ALA A 56 54.82 63.02 -43.87
N GLY A 57 54.40 62.23 -42.87
CA GLY A 57 52.99 61.80 -42.70
C GLY A 57 52.56 60.61 -43.54
N ALA A 58 53.41 60.07 -44.42
CA ALA A 58 53.09 58.87 -45.18
C ALA A 58 53.59 57.60 -44.49
N GLU A 59 52.80 56.52 -44.58
CA GLU A 59 53.21 55.20 -44.13
C GLU A 59 54.36 54.65 -44.98
N ARG A 60 55.32 53.99 -44.33
CA ARG A 60 56.42 53.33 -45.02
C ARG A 60 55.95 51.99 -45.60
N VAL A 61 55.72 51.94 -46.90
CA VAL A 61 55.33 50.71 -47.62
C VAL A 61 56.56 50.02 -48.24
N PHE A 62 56.65 48.70 -48.10
CA PHE A 62 57.71 47.90 -48.73
C PHE A 62 57.69 48.04 -50.26
N TYR A 63 58.84 48.25 -50.91
CA TYR A 63 58.91 48.55 -52.36
C TYR A 63 58.27 47.48 -53.25
N GLY A 64 58.21 46.21 -52.79
CA GLY A 64 57.52 45.12 -53.49
C GLY A 64 56.00 45.23 -53.46
N ARG A 65 55.43 45.89 -52.44
CA ARG A 65 53.97 46.12 -52.28
C ARG A 65 53.53 47.55 -52.62
N ALA A 66 54.45 48.43 -53.00
CA ALA A 66 54.15 49.84 -53.23
C ALA A 66 53.12 50.08 -54.36
N ASN A 67 52.93 49.09 -55.24
CA ASN A 67 51.98 49.13 -56.35
C ASN A 67 50.72 48.28 -56.10
N ASP A 68 50.59 47.66 -54.93
CA ASP A 68 49.43 46.81 -54.61
C ASP A 68 48.22 47.67 -54.20
N PRO A 69 46.98 47.24 -54.50
CA PRO A 69 45.78 47.94 -54.04
C PRO A 69 45.65 47.90 -52.51
N GLN A 70 45.21 49.00 -51.90
CA GLN A 70 44.95 49.05 -50.45
C GLN A 70 43.62 48.35 -50.12
N ILE A 71 43.70 47.08 -49.70
CA ILE A 71 42.53 46.25 -49.33
C ILE A 71 42.22 46.34 -47.83
N ALA A 72 43.15 46.84 -47.00
CA ALA A 72 42.99 46.90 -45.54
C ALA A 72 41.71 47.62 -45.05
N PRO A 73 41.23 48.73 -45.67
CA PRO A 73 40.01 49.40 -45.21
C PRO A 73 38.72 48.60 -45.43
N SER A 74 38.72 47.65 -46.38
CA SER A 74 37.54 46.83 -46.71
C SER A 74 37.51 45.49 -45.97
N LEU A 75 38.57 45.14 -45.24
CA LEU A 75 38.64 43.91 -44.46
C LEU A 75 38.42 44.22 -42.98
N THR A 76 37.48 43.51 -42.37
CA THR A 76 37.34 43.46 -40.91
C THR A 76 38.23 42.35 -40.36
N HIS A 77 39.18 42.71 -39.50
CA HIS A 77 40.08 41.75 -38.85
C HIS A 77 39.50 41.27 -37.51
N GLY A 78 39.55 39.96 -37.26
CA GLY A 78 39.11 39.33 -36.02
C GLY A 78 38.17 38.14 -36.23
N ILE A 79 38.02 37.30 -35.20
CA ILE A 79 37.03 36.21 -35.20
C ILE A 79 35.67 36.81 -34.87
N ARG A 80 34.74 36.74 -35.82
CA ARG A 80 33.35 37.12 -35.60
C ARG A 80 32.64 35.96 -34.90
N SER A 81 32.61 35.98 -33.58
CA SER A 81 31.68 35.13 -32.84
C SER A 81 30.27 35.67 -33.05
N GLU A 82 29.33 34.80 -33.41
CA GLU A 82 27.93 35.19 -33.44
C GLU A 82 27.46 35.45 -32.01
N ILE A 83 27.46 36.72 -31.60
CA ILE A 83 26.93 37.13 -30.31
C ILE A 83 25.40 37.01 -30.40
N SER A 84 24.84 36.13 -29.58
CA SER A 84 23.40 36.00 -29.36
C SER A 84 22.86 37.21 -28.59
N THR A 85 22.76 38.37 -29.25
CA THR A 85 22.03 39.53 -28.70
C THR A 85 20.72 39.72 -29.42
N ALA A 86 19.63 39.37 -28.74
CA ALA A 86 18.35 40.01 -28.94
C ALA A 86 18.41 41.38 -28.26
N VAL A 87 18.21 42.48 -28.99
CA VAL A 87 17.48 43.69 -28.54
C VAL A 87 17.16 44.52 -29.80
N THR A 88 15.87 44.53 -30.14
CA THR A 88 15.10 45.57 -30.85
C THR A 88 15.85 46.46 -31.87
N SER A 89 15.68 46.16 -33.16
CA SER A 89 15.52 47.21 -34.17
C SER A 89 14.13 47.08 -34.76
N PHE A 90 13.26 47.99 -34.33
CA PHE A 90 11.97 48.24 -34.96
C PHE A 90 12.17 48.51 -36.45
N LEU A 91 11.17 48.07 -37.21
CA LEU A 91 10.94 48.30 -38.64
C LEU A 91 11.57 47.26 -39.59
N PHE A 92 10.66 46.40 -40.06
CA PHE A 92 10.69 45.66 -41.32
C PHE A 92 11.61 44.42 -41.40
N PHE A 93 10.94 43.26 -41.28
CA PHE A 93 11.38 41.87 -41.50
C PHE A 93 12.04 41.12 -40.32
N PRO A 94 11.33 40.16 -39.68
CA PRO A 94 11.89 39.32 -38.64
C PRO A 94 12.66 38.14 -39.25
N VAL A 95 13.98 38.24 -39.37
CA VAL A 95 14.82 37.04 -39.55
C VAL A 95 15.08 36.44 -38.17
N HIS A 96 14.18 35.56 -37.76
CA HIS A 96 14.10 34.94 -36.44
C HIS A 96 15.13 33.80 -36.27
N TYR A 97 16.43 34.10 -36.30
CA TYR A 97 17.46 33.03 -36.27
C TYR A 97 18.15 32.82 -34.91
N SER A 98 18.20 33.83 -34.02
CA SER A 98 18.98 33.71 -32.77
C SER A 98 18.18 33.30 -31.52
N LEU A 99 16.86 33.57 -31.47
CA LEU A 99 16.04 33.26 -30.29
C LEU A 99 15.56 31.79 -30.26
N THR A 100 15.79 31.05 -31.34
CA THR A 100 15.34 29.67 -31.52
C THR A 100 16.11 28.68 -30.64
N LYS A 101 17.42 28.87 -30.47
CA LYS A 101 18.26 27.94 -29.69
C LYS A 101 17.92 27.96 -28.19
N ALA A 102 17.79 29.15 -27.60
CA ALA A 102 17.40 29.29 -26.19
C ALA A 102 15.95 28.82 -25.96
N LYS A 103 15.03 29.12 -26.89
CA LYS A 103 13.65 28.67 -26.81
C LYS A 103 13.51 27.15 -26.85
N VAL A 104 14.29 26.47 -27.70
CA VAL A 104 14.30 24.98 -27.76
C VAL A 104 14.87 24.36 -26.48
N LEU A 105 15.83 25.03 -25.82
CA LEU A 105 16.39 24.56 -24.56
C LEU A 105 15.42 24.74 -23.38
N ILE A 106 14.78 25.91 -23.30
CA ILE A 106 13.87 26.25 -22.20
C ILE A 106 12.51 25.55 -22.37
N ASN A 107 12.00 25.50 -23.60
CA ASN A 107 10.71 24.92 -23.93
C ASN A 107 10.88 23.97 -25.13
N PRO A 108 11.30 22.71 -24.88
CA PRO A 108 11.43 21.74 -25.94
C PRO A 108 10.08 21.53 -26.63
N GLN A 109 10.13 21.22 -27.93
CA GLN A 109 8.92 20.94 -28.69
C GLN A 109 8.17 19.76 -28.05
N PRO A 110 6.82 19.81 -27.99
CA PRO A 110 6.04 18.70 -27.48
C PRO A 110 6.32 17.46 -28.31
N ILE A 111 6.71 16.39 -27.63
CA ILE A 111 6.99 15.10 -28.23
C ILE A 111 5.70 14.46 -28.74
N THR A 112 5.78 13.83 -29.91
CA THR A 112 4.64 13.11 -30.48
C THR A 112 4.35 11.84 -29.69
N THR A 113 3.13 11.31 -29.79
CA THR A 113 2.72 10.07 -29.12
C THR A 113 3.60 8.87 -29.50
N PHE A 114 4.08 8.83 -30.75
CA PHE A 114 5.02 7.82 -31.22
C PHE A 114 6.40 7.95 -30.55
N GLN A 115 6.94 9.17 -30.49
CA GLN A 115 8.24 9.43 -29.84
C GLN A 115 8.17 9.14 -28.34
N GLN A 116 7.06 9.47 -27.68
CA GLN A 116 6.84 9.13 -26.27
C GLN A 116 6.82 7.61 -26.06
N LYS A 117 6.07 6.84 -26.87
CA LYS A 117 6.08 5.37 -26.78
C LYS A 117 7.48 4.77 -26.99
N MET A 118 8.26 5.32 -27.92
CA MET A 118 9.65 4.90 -28.11
C MET A 118 10.53 5.21 -26.89
N LYS A 119 10.36 6.40 -26.28
CA LYS A 119 11.05 6.79 -25.06
C LYS A 119 10.68 5.87 -23.91
N ASP A 120 9.38 5.65 -23.67
CA ASP A 120 8.88 4.73 -22.64
C ASP A 120 9.45 3.32 -22.82
N LYS A 121 9.55 2.84 -24.06
CA LYS A 121 10.15 1.53 -24.35
C LYS A 121 11.64 1.49 -23.98
N LYS A 122 12.40 2.56 -24.23
CA LYS A 122 13.82 2.66 -23.84
C LYS A 122 13.98 2.75 -22.32
N GLU A 123 13.10 3.50 -21.67
CA GLU A 123 13.15 3.73 -20.23
C GLU A 123 12.47 2.62 -19.41
N SER A 124 11.84 1.64 -20.06
CA SER A 124 11.22 0.48 -19.40
C SER A 124 12.22 -0.41 -18.64
N VAL A 125 13.52 -0.26 -18.93
CA VAL A 125 14.62 -0.94 -18.23
C VAL A 125 14.79 -0.41 -16.80
N TYR A 126 14.41 0.84 -16.53
CA TYR A 126 14.59 1.42 -15.20
C TYR A 126 13.58 0.86 -14.19
N PHE A 127 14.08 0.47 -13.01
CA PHE A 127 13.24 -0.04 -11.92
C PHE A 127 12.19 0.98 -11.45
N SER A 128 12.47 2.28 -11.52
CA SER A 128 11.50 3.33 -11.17
C SER A 128 10.27 3.26 -12.06
N ASN A 129 10.45 3.12 -13.38
CA ASN A 129 9.35 3.02 -14.33
C ASN A 129 8.56 1.72 -14.17
N GLN A 130 9.22 0.63 -13.80
CA GLN A 130 8.54 -0.64 -13.53
C GLN A 130 7.74 -0.60 -12.23
N ARG A 131 8.30 -0.04 -11.15
CA ARG A 131 7.72 -0.06 -9.79
C ARG A 131 6.72 1.07 -9.53
N ALA A 132 6.85 2.19 -10.22
CA ALA A 132 6.03 3.38 -9.99
C ALA A 132 5.61 4.06 -11.30
N PRO A 133 4.92 3.36 -12.22
CA PRO A 133 4.38 3.99 -13.41
C PRO A 133 3.31 5.04 -13.03
N LEU A 134 3.35 6.21 -13.67
CA LEU A 134 2.40 7.27 -13.36
C LEU A 134 0.97 6.85 -13.76
N GLY A 135 0.03 6.93 -12.82
CA GLY A 135 -1.38 6.61 -13.04
C GLY A 135 -1.71 5.12 -13.09
N LYS A 136 -0.74 4.23 -12.80
CA LYS A 136 -0.96 2.78 -12.69
C LYS A 136 -0.21 2.23 -11.48
N SER A 137 -0.64 1.08 -10.97
CA SER A 137 0.15 0.34 -9.98
C SER A 137 1.28 -0.43 -10.66
N HIS A 138 2.26 -0.86 -9.86
CA HIS A 138 3.27 -1.82 -10.26
C HIS A 138 2.60 -3.10 -10.77
N ASP A 139 3.08 -3.62 -11.90
CA ASP A 139 2.61 -4.90 -12.42
C ASP A 139 3.18 -6.06 -11.59
N GLN A 140 2.31 -6.70 -10.81
CA GLN A 140 2.63 -7.87 -9.97
C GLN A 140 2.19 -9.19 -10.60
N THR A 141 1.72 -9.18 -11.85
CA THR A 141 1.26 -10.41 -12.55
C THR A 141 2.28 -11.55 -12.56
N PRO A 142 3.62 -11.33 -12.63
CA PRO A 142 4.60 -12.42 -12.58
C PRO A 142 4.63 -13.16 -11.24
N GLY A 143 4.16 -12.53 -10.16
CA GLY A 143 4.12 -13.10 -8.82
C GLY A 143 2.81 -13.83 -8.48
N LEU A 144 1.83 -13.82 -9.38
CA LEU A 144 0.53 -14.44 -9.13
C LEU A 144 0.61 -15.97 -9.26
N PRO A 145 -0.16 -16.72 -8.44
CA PRO A 145 -0.31 -18.16 -8.61
C PRO A 145 -0.79 -18.54 -10.01
N LYS A 146 -0.26 -19.63 -10.56
CA LYS A 146 -0.69 -20.14 -11.88
C LYS A 146 -2.16 -20.52 -11.84
N GLY A 147 -2.95 -20.02 -12.79
CA GLY A 147 -4.39 -20.32 -12.90
C GLY A 147 -5.30 -19.45 -12.05
N LEU A 148 -4.78 -18.40 -11.40
CA LEU A 148 -5.60 -17.42 -10.67
C LEU A 148 -6.40 -16.56 -11.65
N ASP A 149 -7.73 -16.54 -11.51
CA ASP A 149 -8.60 -15.63 -12.26
C ASP A 149 -8.65 -14.25 -11.57
N ILE A 150 -7.96 -13.28 -12.14
CA ILE A 150 -7.82 -11.92 -11.60
C ILE A 150 -9.16 -11.18 -11.53
N LEU A 151 -10.11 -11.51 -12.41
CA LEU A 151 -11.37 -10.76 -12.55
C LEU A 151 -12.49 -11.32 -11.68
N ASN A 152 -12.57 -12.65 -11.56
CA ASN A 152 -13.70 -13.30 -10.89
C ASN A 152 -13.38 -13.82 -9.48
N MET A 153 -12.10 -14.02 -9.16
CA MET A 153 -11.72 -14.57 -7.86
C MET A 153 -11.72 -13.49 -6.78
N THR A 154 -12.41 -13.76 -5.68
CA THR A 154 -12.35 -12.94 -4.48
C THR A 154 -11.19 -13.39 -3.59
N PHE A 155 -10.39 -12.43 -3.12
CA PHE A 155 -9.29 -12.70 -2.18
C PHE A 155 -9.80 -12.76 -0.74
N GLY A 156 -9.17 -13.61 0.07
CA GLY A 156 -9.51 -13.82 1.48
C GLY A 156 -9.90 -15.27 1.77
N THR A 157 -10.13 -15.57 3.05
CA THR A 157 -10.56 -16.90 3.49
C THR A 157 -12.09 -16.94 3.52
N ALA A 158 -12.69 -17.76 2.67
CA ALA A 158 -14.12 -18.01 2.74
C ALA A 158 -14.46 -18.78 4.03
N VAL A 159 -15.37 -18.24 4.84
CA VAL A 159 -15.87 -18.95 6.03
C VAL A 159 -16.91 -19.97 5.57
N ILE A 160 -16.54 -21.25 5.59
CA ILE A 160 -17.47 -22.35 5.37
C ILE A 160 -18.31 -22.51 6.63
N ARG A 161 -19.63 -22.32 6.52
CA ARG A 161 -20.55 -22.56 7.63
C ARG A 161 -20.88 -24.05 7.68
N GLU A 162 -20.44 -24.73 8.73
CA GLU A 162 -20.61 -26.18 8.87
C GLU A 162 -22.07 -26.55 9.15
N LEU A 163 -22.63 -26.07 10.27
CA LEU A 163 -23.98 -26.39 10.70
C LEU A 163 -24.81 -25.12 10.88
N SER A 164 -26.08 -25.22 10.52
CA SER A 164 -27.02 -24.16 10.79
C SER A 164 -27.41 -24.17 12.27
N ALA A 165 -27.66 -22.98 12.84
CA ALA A 165 -28.19 -22.87 14.20
C ALA A 165 -29.51 -23.66 14.38
N ARG A 166 -30.29 -23.80 13.30
CA ARG A 166 -31.52 -24.60 13.28
C ARG A 166 -31.24 -26.06 13.58
N GLU A 167 -30.28 -26.68 12.91
CA GLU A 167 -29.93 -28.09 13.10
C GLU A 167 -29.35 -28.36 14.48
N VAL A 168 -28.67 -27.37 15.08
CA VAL A 168 -28.14 -27.47 16.44
C VAL A 168 -29.26 -27.35 17.48
N VAL A 169 -30.15 -26.36 17.33
CA VAL A 169 -31.23 -26.09 18.31
C VAL A 169 -32.35 -27.12 18.20
N ASN A 170 -32.70 -27.52 16.99
CA ASN A 170 -33.72 -28.53 16.71
C ASN A 170 -33.15 -29.56 15.73
N PRO A 171 -32.43 -30.57 16.27
CA PRO A 171 -31.90 -31.66 15.46
C PRO A 171 -33.02 -32.29 14.62
N PRO A 172 -32.73 -32.70 13.37
CA PRO A 172 -33.73 -33.27 12.45
C PRO A 172 -34.11 -34.72 12.82
N LYS A 173 -34.17 -35.05 14.12
CA LYS A 173 -34.51 -36.36 14.64
C LYS A 173 -36.00 -36.44 14.93
N SER A 174 -36.64 -37.51 14.48
CA SER A 174 -38.08 -37.68 14.72
C SER A 174 -38.35 -37.97 16.19
N TYR A 175 -39.53 -37.56 16.69
CA TYR A 175 -39.96 -37.88 18.04
C TYR A 175 -39.97 -39.39 18.31
N GLN A 176 -40.37 -40.18 17.29
CA GLN A 176 -40.45 -41.64 17.38
C GLN A 176 -39.07 -42.25 17.63
N GLU A 177 -38.06 -41.85 16.85
CA GLU A 177 -36.67 -42.33 17.05
C GLU A 177 -36.13 -41.95 18.44
N VAL A 178 -36.37 -40.72 18.90
CA VAL A 178 -35.93 -40.28 20.24
C VAL A 178 -36.60 -41.14 21.33
N PHE A 179 -37.89 -41.42 21.17
CA PHE A 179 -38.65 -42.19 22.13
C PHE A 179 -38.20 -43.66 22.18
N GLU A 180 -38.01 -44.28 21.02
CA GLU A 180 -37.55 -45.67 20.90
C GLU A 180 -36.16 -45.87 21.50
N GLU A 181 -35.22 -44.97 21.22
CA GLU A 181 -33.88 -45.01 21.83
C GLU A 181 -33.92 -44.79 23.34
N GLY A 182 -34.73 -43.84 23.80
CA GLY A 182 -34.93 -43.58 25.22
C GLY A 182 -35.47 -44.82 25.93
N GLN A 183 -36.45 -45.49 25.34
CA GLN A 183 -37.05 -46.69 25.91
C GLN A 183 -36.08 -47.89 25.90
N ALA A 184 -35.30 -48.06 24.83
CA ALA A 184 -34.29 -49.11 24.74
C ALA A 184 -33.14 -48.93 25.76
N GLY A 185 -32.75 -47.69 26.04
CA GLY A 185 -31.68 -47.37 26.99
C GLY A 185 -32.13 -47.21 28.45
N HIS A 186 -33.44 -47.12 28.71
CA HIS A 186 -34.00 -46.77 30.03
C HIS A 186 -33.51 -47.67 31.16
N ASP A 187 -33.58 -48.99 30.98
CA ASP A 187 -33.18 -49.97 32.00
C ASP A 187 -31.71 -49.80 32.41
N LEU A 188 -30.84 -49.42 31.48
CA LEU A 188 -29.42 -49.15 31.74
C LEU A 188 -29.23 -47.83 32.49
N TYR A 189 -30.01 -46.81 32.15
CA TYR A 189 -30.00 -45.51 32.83
C TYR A 189 -30.50 -45.58 34.28
N ILE A 190 -31.54 -46.40 34.54
CA ILE A 190 -31.98 -46.71 35.91
C ILE A 190 -30.84 -47.30 36.74
N VAL A 191 -30.06 -48.25 36.17
CA VAL A 191 -28.98 -48.92 36.91
C VAL A 191 -27.78 -48.01 37.13
N SER A 192 -27.39 -47.24 36.12
CA SER A 192 -26.20 -46.39 36.15
C SER A 192 -26.40 -45.07 36.89
N HIS A 193 -27.56 -44.44 36.72
CA HIS A 193 -27.82 -43.08 37.22
C HIS A 193 -29.02 -43.01 38.18
N ASN A 194 -29.73 -44.12 38.42
CA ASN A 194 -30.95 -44.16 39.23
C ASN A 194 -31.99 -43.14 38.74
N ASP A 195 -32.06 -42.98 37.41
CA ASP A 195 -32.97 -42.11 36.68
C ASP A 195 -34.24 -42.90 36.31
N TYR A 196 -35.39 -42.46 36.80
CA TYR A 196 -36.69 -43.13 36.60
C TYR A 196 -37.65 -42.17 35.89
N TYR A 197 -38.60 -42.72 35.15
CA TYR A 197 -39.67 -41.90 34.63
C TYR A 197 -40.56 -41.35 35.75
N ALA A 198 -41.20 -40.21 35.47
CA ALA A 198 -42.18 -39.64 36.40
C ALA A 198 -43.31 -40.65 36.67
N GLY A 199 -43.51 -40.99 37.95
CA GLY A 199 -44.52 -41.96 38.37
C GLY A 199 -44.08 -43.43 38.32
N GLU A 200 -42.87 -43.72 37.86
CA GLU A 200 -42.31 -45.06 37.88
C GLU A 200 -41.88 -45.45 39.31
N ALA A 201 -42.34 -46.61 39.77
CA ALA A 201 -41.96 -47.14 41.07
C ALA A 201 -40.63 -47.89 40.96
N LYS A 202 -39.69 -47.61 41.86
CA LYS A 202 -38.38 -48.28 41.91
C LYS A 202 -38.52 -49.80 42.06
N HIS A 203 -38.14 -50.53 41.02
CA HIS A 203 -38.12 -51.99 41.05
C HIS A 203 -36.82 -52.52 41.68
N ARG A 204 -36.92 -53.09 42.89
CA ARG A 204 -35.75 -53.57 43.66
C ARG A 204 -35.24 -54.96 43.25
N LYS A 205 -35.84 -55.58 42.23
CA LYS A 205 -35.48 -56.92 41.73
C LYS A 205 -35.47 -58.00 42.84
N TYR A 206 -36.38 -57.88 43.81
CA TYR A 206 -36.60 -58.95 44.79
C TYR A 206 -37.11 -60.22 44.09
N ASN A 207 -36.75 -61.39 44.63
CA ASN A 207 -37.19 -62.66 44.06
C ASN A 207 -38.73 -62.80 44.17
N PRO A 208 -39.45 -62.97 43.04
CA PRO A 208 -40.91 -63.06 43.04
C PRO A 208 -41.46 -64.25 43.84
N SER A 209 -40.65 -65.29 44.08
CA SER A 209 -41.07 -66.43 44.91
C SER A 209 -41.20 -66.06 46.40
N SER A 210 -40.48 -65.03 46.86
CA SER A 210 -40.49 -64.58 48.26
C SER A 210 -41.36 -63.35 48.47
N PHE A 211 -41.47 -62.49 47.46
CA PHE A 211 -42.20 -61.22 47.55
C PHE A 211 -43.06 -61.03 46.31
N HIS A 212 -44.35 -60.77 46.53
CA HIS A 212 -45.29 -60.48 45.47
C HIS A 212 -46.11 -59.24 45.82
N ARG A 213 -46.15 -58.25 44.91
CA ARG A 213 -46.73 -56.92 45.18
C ARG A 213 -48.18 -56.95 45.66
N PHE A 214 -48.96 -57.94 45.23
CA PHE A 214 -50.37 -58.07 45.57
C PHE A 214 -50.63 -58.80 46.88
N ASN A 215 -49.59 -59.31 47.56
CA ASN A 215 -49.76 -59.97 48.84
C ASN A 215 -50.00 -58.93 49.95
N LEU A 216 -50.79 -59.33 50.95
CA LEU A 216 -50.93 -58.56 52.18
C LEU A 216 -49.68 -58.79 53.03
N PHE A 217 -49.01 -57.72 53.41
CA PHE A 217 -47.82 -57.75 54.25
C PHE A 217 -48.16 -57.30 55.68
N GLY A 218 -47.43 -57.83 56.66
CA GLY A 218 -47.64 -57.55 58.07
C GLY A 218 -48.12 -58.78 58.86
N ILE A 219 -48.15 -58.66 60.18
CA ILE A 219 -48.64 -59.72 61.06
C ILE A 219 -50.17 -59.62 61.08
N PRO A 220 -50.90 -60.71 60.76
CA PRO A 220 -52.35 -60.67 60.85
C PRO A 220 -52.76 -60.47 62.30
N THR A 221 -53.55 -59.43 62.55
CA THR A 221 -54.21 -59.26 63.84
C THR A 221 -55.12 -60.45 64.08
N PRO A 222 -55.11 -61.11 65.26
CA PRO A 222 -55.97 -62.25 65.58
C PRO A 222 -57.41 -61.78 65.82
N HIS A 223 -58.02 -61.22 64.77
CA HIS A 223 -59.36 -60.70 64.73
C HIS A 223 -60.19 -61.51 63.74
N PHE A 224 -61.39 -61.91 64.17
CA PHE A 224 -62.34 -62.62 63.33
C PHE A 224 -63.63 -61.81 63.31
N ASN A 225 -64.05 -61.38 62.11
CA ASN A 225 -65.27 -60.60 61.90
C ASN A 225 -66.55 -61.43 62.20
N ASP A 226 -66.43 -62.75 62.25
CA ASP A 226 -67.52 -63.69 62.53
C ASP A 226 -68.10 -63.60 63.95
N GLY A 227 -67.54 -62.76 64.83
CA GLY A 227 -68.01 -62.61 66.21
C GLY A 227 -67.79 -63.84 67.11
N ARG A 228 -67.09 -64.88 66.63
CA ARG A 228 -66.89 -66.15 67.37
C ARG A 228 -66.25 -65.96 68.75
N ASN A 229 -65.35 -64.98 68.89
CA ASN A 229 -64.74 -64.66 70.18
C ASN A 229 -65.75 -64.02 71.14
N MET A 230 -66.65 -63.15 70.63
CA MET A 230 -67.76 -62.59 71.39
C MET A 230 -68.72 -63.70 71.87
N ALA A 231 -69.06 -64.65 70.99
CA ALA A 231 -69.93 -65.77 71.35
C ALA A 231 -69.34 -66.62 72.49
N LYS A 232 -68.02 -66.85 72.51
CA LYS A 232 -67.35 -67.57 73.60
C LYS A 232 -67.45 -66.85 74.94
N THR A 233 -67.38 -65.51 74.96
CA THR A 233 -67.44 -64.72 76.19
C THR A 233 -68.86 -64.56 76.75
N LEU A 234 -69.90 -64.73 75.92
CA LEU A 234 -71.29 -64.65 76.35
C LEU A 234 -71.76 -65.89 77.14
N HIS A 235 -71.01 -66.99 77.10
CA HIS A 235 -71.32 -68.15 77.92
C HIS A 235 -70.82 -67.96 79.36
N TRP A 236 -71.69 -68.21 80.33
CA TRP A 236 -71.31 -68.14 81.73
C TRP A 236 -70.26 -69.20 82.06
N LEU A 237 -69.22 -68.81 82.81
CA LEU A 237 -68.05 -69.64 83.08
C LEU A 237 -68.43 -70.97 83.77
N HIS A 238 -69.43 -70.93 84.66
CA HIS A 238 -69.93 -72.14 85.33
C HIS A 238 -70.56 -73.13 84.34
N GLU A 239 -71.31 -72.68 83.34
CA GLU A 239 -71.93 -73.59 82.36
C GLU A 239 -70.89 -74.25 81.47
N LEU A 240 -69.85 -73.49 81.08
CA LEU A 240 -68.72 -74.04 80.32
C LEU A 240 -67.91 -75.04 81.15
N GLN A 241 -67.67 -74.75 82.42
CA GLN A 241 -66.99 -75.67 83.34
C GLN A 241 -67.80 -76.94 83.60
N MET A 242 -69.12 -76.86 83.70
CA MET A 242 -69.98 -78.04 83.87
C MET A 242 -70.01 -78.90 82.59
N LYS A 243 -70.06 -78.27 81.40
CA LYS A 243 -69.99 -78.99 80.12
C LYS A 243 -68.62 -79.65 79.88
N ARG A 244 -67.54 -79.01 80.32
CA ARG A 244 -66.15 -79.49 80.14
C ARG A 244 -65.60 -80.30 81.32
N GLY A 245 -66.32 -80.34 82.43
CA GLY A 245 -65.93 -81.08 83.63
C GLY A 245 -65.76 -82.55 83.35
N ALA A 246 -64.81 -83.18 84.03
CA ALA A 246 -64.61 -84.63 83.93
C ALA A 246 -65.91 -85.35 84.34
N LYS A 247 -66.53 -86.05 83.39
CA LYS A 247 -67.76 -86.83 83.63
C LYS A 247 -67.52 -88.05 84.51
N VAL A 248 -66.28 -88.51 84.57
CA VAL A 248 -65.84 -89.62 85.41
C VAL A 248 -65.04 -89.03 86.56
N VAL A 249 -65.50 -89.30 87.78
CA VAL A 249 -64.86 -88.85 89.03
C VAL A 249 -64.56 -90.09 89.88
N SER A 250 -63.48 -90.06 90.66
CA SER A 250 -63.17 -91.15 91.57
C SER A 250 -64.29 -91.33 92.60
N LYS A 251 -64.67 -92.58 92.87
CA LYS A 251 -65.76 -92.91 93.80
C LYS A 251 -65.65 -92.20 95.16
N ARG A 252 -64.45 -92.14 95.76
CA ARG A 252 -64.22 -91.46 97.04
C ARG A 252 -64.64 -89.98 97.03
N VAL A 253 -64.39 -89.27 95.93
CA VAL A 253 -64.73 -87.85 95.79
C VAL A 253 -66.22 -87.68 95.53
N ASP A 254 -66.84 -88.60 94.79
CA ASP A 254 -68.27 -88.58 94.52
C ASP A 254 -69.08 -88.86 95.80
N ASP A 255 -68.71 -89.91 96.55
CA ASP A 255 -69.30 -90.25 97.86
C ASP A 255 -69.17 -89.07 98.86
N PHE A 256 -68.02 -88.39 98.88
CA PHE A 256 -67.82 -87.19 99.71
C PHE A 256 -68.74 -86.05 99.27
N LYS A 257 -68.84 -85.76 97.97
CA LYS A 257 -69.73 -84.70 97.48
C LYS A 257 -71.18 -85.00 97.78
N GLU A 258 -71.62 -86.25 97.65
CA GLU A 258 -72.99 -86.63 97.97
C GLU A 258 -73.33 -86.40 99.45
N LYS A 259 -72.42 -86.74 100.37
CA LYS A 259 -72.65 -86.56 101.81
C LYS A 259 -72.59 -85.09 102.24
N PHE A 260 -71.66 -84.31 101.70
CA PHE A 260 -71.35 -82.97 102.22
C PHE A 260 -71.88 -81.81 101.36
N GLN A 261 -72.30 -82.02 100.12
CA GLN A 261 -72.87 -80.97 99.27
C GLN A 261 -74.40 -81.06 99.26
N HIS A 262 -75.05 -80.02 99.79
CA HIS A 262 -76.50 -79.92 99.79
C HIS A 262 -77.06 -79.89 98.36
N LYS A 263 -77.93 -80.85 98.01
CA LYS A 263 -78.65 -80.88 96.74
C LYS A 263 -80.01 -80.21 96.91
N LEU A 264 -80.38 -79.31 95.99
CA LEU A 264 -81.70 -78.67 96.00
C LEU A 264 -82.81 -79.74 95.96
N GLY A 265 -83.76 -79.67 96.89
CA GLY A 265 -84.91 -80.58 96.98
C GLY A 265 -84.64 -81.92 97.67
N ARG A 266 -83.45 -82.17 98.23
CA ARG A 266 -83.16 -83.34 99.08
C ARG A 266 -82.80 -82.92 100.50
N ILE A 267 -83.29 -83.67 101.47
CA ILE A 267 -82.92 -83.51 102.89
C ILE A 267 -81.50 -84.06 103.06
N LEU A 268 -80.68 -83.37 103.86
CA LEU A 268 -79.31 -83.79 104.15
C LEU A 268 -79.34 -85.00 105.08
N ASP A 269 -78.72 -86.10 104.67
CA ASP A 269 -78.54 -87.28 105.53
C ASP A 269 -77.62 -86.91 106.71
N PRO A 270 -77.99 -87.25 107.96
CA PRO A 270 -77.22 -86.89 109.16
C PRO A 270 -75.84 -87.56 109.24
#